data_AF-A0A7S4TB93-F1
#
_entry.id   AF-A0A7S4TB93-F1
#
_cell.length_a   1.000
_cell.length_b   1.000
_cell.length_c   1.000
_cell.angle_alpha   90.00
_cell.angle_beta   90.00
_cell.angle_gamma   90.00
#
_symmetry.space_group_name_H-M   'P 1'
#
loop_
_entity.id
_entity.type
_entity.pdbx_description
1 polymer ?
#
loop_
_entity_poly.entity_id
_entity_poly.type
_entity_poly.pdbx_seq_one_letter_code
_entity_poly.pdbx_strand_id
1 'polypeptide(L)'
;MAQAQGRGCLRELGRRSGGAMVDRRGMLPQALSGGSAGLPCVRWRPRPTTADRLPEVSLRVEKEIGEQLPGTGTVPLEYRSFTGTQTLPWGMARARSTGVLREGGVIDGAVDRALSNRIQTDLDLVINVLTSVVSKTKPEDLRAFRRPFNKYRHAMSNLVDDELRRQKVVRALEMYPVASVYDLARCSPRRWSSISRELGGASHGDVMRIAVEQMQNVSPLDRAAFWTAVSTRAKTSDRGRVCGFAADQPKVQQRLS
;
A
#
# COMPACT_ATOMS: atom_id res chain seq x y z
N MET A 1 -7.58 54.11 -25.00
CA MET A 1 -6.47 54.71 -24.21
C MET A 1 -6.99 54.96 -22.81
N ALA A 2 -6.60 54.15 -21.83
CA ALA A 2 -6.90 54.38 -20.41
C ALA A 2 -5.79 53.75 -19.56
N GLN A 3 -5.46 54.47 -18.49
CA GLN A 3 -4.16 54.51 -17.82
C GLN A 3 -3.80 53.27 -17.00
N ALA A 4 -2.50 52.96 -17.03
CA ALA A 4 -1.81 52.08 -16.12
C ALA A 4 -1.68 52.71 -14.72
N GLN A 5 -1.90 51.92 -13.67
CA GLN A 5 -1.41 52.22 -12.32
C GLN A 5 -0.70 50.99 -11.77
N GLY A 6 0.62 51.04 -11.81
CA GLY A 6 1.50 50.11 -11.13
C GLY A 6 1.55 50.42 -9.64
N ARG A 7 1.36 49.39 -8.82
CA ARG A 7 1.72 49.42 -7.39
C ARG A 7 2.96 48.57 -7.19
N GLY A 8 4.10 49.25 -7.16
CA GLY A 8 5.35 48.69 -6.69
C GLY A 8 5.29 48.45 -5.18
N CYS A 9 5.53 47.22 -4.77
CA CYS A 9 5.74 46.86 -3.38
C CYS A 9 7.23 46.52 -3.21
N LEU A 10 8.01 47.57 -2.92
CA LEU A 10 9.39 47.47 -2.45
C LEU A 10 9.34 46.83 -1.06
N ARG A 11 9.77 45.57 -0.94
CA ARG A 11 10.05 44.94 0.36
C ARG A 11 11.55 44.86 0.56
N GLU A 12 11.96 45.49 1.66
CA GLU A 12 13.31 45.64 2.16
C GLU A 12 14.01 44.30 2.35
N LEU A 13 15.21 44.21 1.79
CA LEU A 13 16.17 43.15 2.05
C LEU A 13 16.83 43.40 3.42
N GLY A 14 16.27 42.76 4.45
CA GLY A 14 16.91 42.65 5.75
C GLY A 14 18.13 41.72 5.68
N ARG A 15 19.32 42.30 5.47
CA ARG A 15 20.62 41.67 5.77
C ARG A 15 20.67 41.33 7.25
N ARG A 16 20.53 40.05 7.62
CA ARG A 16 20.93 39.54 8.94
C ARG A 16 22.31 38.92 8.85
N SER A 17 23.22 39.57 9.58
CA SER A 17 24.62 39.22 9.77
C SER A 17 24.77 37.82 10.37
N GLY A 18 25.78 37.09 9.89
CA GLY A 18 26.08 35.72 10.29
C GLY A 18 26.55 35.62 11.74
N GLY A 19 25.83 34.82 12.53
CA GLY A 19 26.35 34.23 13.75
C GLY A 19 26.97 32.88 13.41
N ALA A 20 28.30 32.79 13.47
CA ALA A 20 29.02 31.53 13.41
C ALA A 20 28.63 30.67 14.62
N MET A 21 27.78 29.67 14.39
CA MET A 21 27.40 28.69 15.40
C MET A 21 28.53 27.66 15.51
N VAL A 22 29.48 27.90 16.42
CA VAL A 22 30.50 26.92 16.78
C VAL A 22 29.83 25.81 17.57
N ASP A 23 29.66 24.66 16.93
CA ASP A 23 29.08 23.47 17.55
C ASP A 23 30.06 22.85 18.55
N ARG A 24 29.90 23.16 19.85
CA ARG A 24 30.74 22.69 20.96
C ARG A 24 30.23 21.41 21.63
N ARG A 25 29.52 20.54 20.93
CA ARG A 25 28.99 19.29 21.50
C ARG A 25 29.50 18.07 20.75
N GLY A 26 30.60 17.50 21.23
CA GLY A 26 30.94 16.11 20.91
C GLY A 26 32.40 15.79 20.66
N MET A 27 33.35 16.34 21.41
CA MET A 27 34.62 15.63 21.60
C MET A 27 34.33 14.37 22.43
N LEU A 28 34.22 13.23 21.77
CA LEU A 28 34.33 11.94 22.44
C LEU A 28 35.81 11.69 22.78
N PRO A 29 36.14 11.27 24.01
CA PRO A 29 37.52 11.03 24.41
C PRO A 29 38.15 9.92 23.53
N GLN A 30 39.33 10.24 23.02
CA GLN A 30 40.22 9.40 22.20
C GLN A 30 40.88 8.30 23.05
N ALA A 31 40.10 7.60 23.88
CA ALA A 31 40.57 6.54 24.77
C ALA A 31 40.11 5.14 24.32
N LEU A 32 39.47 5.02 23.15
CA LEU A 32 39.06 3.74 22.56
C LEU A 32 39.77 3.43 21.23
N SER A 33 40.82 4.19 20.88
CA SER A 33 41.73 3.85 19.79
C SER A 33 42.82 2.91 20.27
N GLY A 34 42.46 1.66 20.55
CA GLY A 34 43.43 0.63 20.89
C GLY A 34 42.75 -0.70 21.13
N GLY A 35 43.20 -1.74 20.43
CA GLY A 35 42.86 -3.12 20.78
C GLY A 35 42.42 -3.98 19.62
N SER A 36 43.35 -4.28 18.74
CA SER A 36 43.42 -5.57 18.05
C SER A 36 43.43 -6.72 19.07
N ALA A 37 42.24 -7.18 19.46
CA ALA A 37 42.06 -8.45 20.14
C ALA A 37 40.83 -9.11 19.53
N GLY A 38 41.05 -10.09 18.67
CA GLY A 38 40.01 -10.93 18.12
C GLY A 38 39.31 -11.70 19.23
N LEU A 39 38.28 -11.11 19.81
CA LEU A 39 37.30 -11.84 20.58
C LEU A 39 36.26 -12.38 19.58
N PRO A 40 35.98 -13.70 19.57
CA PRO A 40 34.96 -14.26 18.72
C PRO A 40 33.65 -13.56 19.07
N CYS A 41 33.04 -12.92 18.09
CA CYS A 41 31.71 -12.36 18.19
C CYS A 41 30.73 -13.52 18.42
N VAL A 42 30.60 -13.97 19.67
CA VAL A 42 29.55 -14.90 20.08
C VAL A 42 28.26 -14.12 19.91
N ARG A 43 27.65 -14.27 18.73
CA ARG A 43 26.30 -13.80 18.47
C ARG A 43 25.42 -14.47 19.51
N TRP A 44 24.92 -13.67 20.45
CA TRP A 44 23.81 -14.05 21.29
C TRP A 44 22.66 -14.47 20.39
N ARG A 45 22.47 -15.78 20.22
CA ARG A 45 21.20 -16.29 19.70
C ARG A 45 20.19 -16.14 20.83
N PRO A 46 19.07 -15.44 20.62
CA PRO A 46 18.01 -15.42 21.61
C PRO A 46 17.62 -16.88 21.91
N ARG A 47 17.63 -17.25 23.18
CA ARG A 47 17.12 -18.57 23.60
C ARG A 47 15.65 -18.61 23.16
N PRO A 48 15.21 -19.63 22.42
CA PRO A 48 13.82 -19.72 21.98
C PRO A 48 12.95 -19.75 23.23
N THR A 49 12.22 -18.66 23.46
CA THR A 49 11.14 -18.60 24.44
C THR A 49 10.06 -19.57 23.99
N THR A 50 9.38 -20.23 24.94
CA THR A 50 8.32 -21.22 24.69
C THR A 50 7.18 -20.75 23.77
N ALA A 51 7.08 -19.43 23.52
CA ALA A 51 6.15 -18.84 22.56
C ALA A 51 6.54 -19.01 21.07
N ASP A 52 7.80 -19.36 20.75
CA ASP A 52 8.26 -19.61 19.37
C ASP A 52 8.13 -21.08 18.95
N ARG A 53 7.63 -21.95 19.84
CA ARG A 53 7.19 -23.29 19.42
C ARG A 53 5.85 -23.12 18.70
N LEU A 54 5.89 -23.19 17.38
CA LEU A 54 4.68 -23.45 16.59
C LEU A 54 3.95 -24.63 17.25
N PRO A 55 2.65 -24.52 17.54
CA PRO A 55 1.90 -25.61 18.15
C PRO A 55 2.14 -26.86 17.32
N GLU A 56 2.53 -27.96 17.96
CA GLU A 56 2.56 -29.27 17.31
C GLU A 56 1.15 -29.50 16.77
N VAL A 57 0.97 -29.28 15.48
CA VAL A 57 -0.22 -29.69 14.77
C VAL A 57 -0.12 -31.20 14.75
N SER A 58 -0.63 -31.82 15.81
CA SER A 58 -0.90 -33.25 15.85
C SER A 58 -1.95 -33.51 14.77
N LEU A 59 -1.47 -33.72 13.54
CA LEU A 59 -2.21 -34.36 12.47
C LEU A 59 -2.51 -35.77 12.97
N ARG A 60 -3.58 -35.89 13.78
CA ARG A 60 -4.30 -37.14 13.92
C ARG A 60 -4.90 -37.41 12.55
N VAL A 61 -4.10 -38.03 11.69
CA VAL A 61 -4.60 -38.75 10.53
C VAL A 61 -5.35 -39.92 11.14
N GLU A 62 -6.63 -39.71 11.43
CA GLU A 62 -7.57 -40.79 11.67
C GLU A 62 -7.57 -41.63 10.41
N LYS A 63 -6.77 -42.69 10.47
CA LYS A 63 -6.68 -43.70 9.44
C LYS A 63 -7.95 -44.53 9.58
N GLU A 64 -9.05 -44.03 9.04
CA GLU A 64 -10.25 -44.85 8.81
C GLU A 64 -9.86 -45.95 7.82
N ILE A 65 -9.53 -47.12 8.38
CA ILE A 65 -9.30 -48.35 7.65
C ILE A 65 -10.58 -49.18 7.79
N GLY A 66 -11.26 -49.37 6.65
CA GLY A 66 -12.33 -50.32 6.44
C GLY A 66 -13.74 -49.76 6.73
N GLU A 67 -14.77 -50.03 5.94
CA GLU A 67 -14.91 -50.74 4.67
C GLU A 67 -16.34 -50.43 4.20
N GLN A 68 -16.54 -49.83 3.03
CA GLN A 68 -17.83 -49.91 2.33
C GLN A 68 -17.62 -50.01 0.81
N LEU A 69 -17.64 -51.26 0.34
CA LEU A 69 -18.06 -51.66 -1.01
C LEU A 69 -19.61 -51.82 -1.02
N PRO A 70 -20.26 -51.98 -2.17
CA PRO A 70 -20.42 -51.05 -3.27
C PRO A 70 -21.92 -50.70 -3.47
N GLY A 71 -22.27 -49.42 -3.68
CA GLY A 71 -23.53 -49.07 -4.37
C GLY A 71 -24.36 -47.87 -3.91
N THR A 72 -24.19 -47.32 -2.71
CA THR A 72 -25.22 -46.38 -2.18
C THR A 72 -24.70 -45.31 -1.22
N GLY A 73 -23.47 -44.83 -1.43
CA GLY A 73 -22.98 -43.64 -0.74
C GLY A 73 -22.97 -42.45 -1.70
N THR A 74 -23.83 -41.45 -1.48
CA THR A 74 -23.68 -40.15 -2.14
C THR A 74 -22.34 -39.57 -1.71
N VAL A 75 -21.33 -39.72 -2.58
CA VAL A 75 -20.04 -39.05 -2.44
C VAL A 75 -20.34 -37.58 -2.17
N PRO A 76 -19.82 -36.98 -1.07
CA PRO A 76 -20.05 -35.57 -0.78
C PRO A 76 -19.73 -34.76 -2.02
N LEU A 77 -20.54 -33.73 -2.33
CA LEU A 77 -20.48 -33.03 -3.61
C LEU A 77 -19.07 -32.56 -3.98
N GLU A 78 -18.25 -32.28 -2.96
CA GLU A 78 -16.86 -31.85 -3.03
C GLU A 78 -15.90 -32.91 -3.63
N TYR A 79 -16.24 -34.19 -3.54
CA TYR A 79 -15.43 -35.30 -4.08
C TYR A 79 -16.01 -35.90 -5.37
N ARG A 80 -17.08 -35.32 -5.91
CA ARG A 80 -17.67 -35.78 -7.16
C ARG A 80 -16.84 -35.26 -8.33
N SER A 81 -16.07 -36.13 -8.98
CA SER A 81 -15.36 -35.80 -10.21
C SER A 81 -16.34 -35.24 -11.25
N PHE A 82 -15.96 -34.11 -11.87
CA PHE A 82 -16.76 -33.43 -12.88
C PHE A 82 -17.24 -34.44 -13.94
N THR A 83 -18.53 -34.44 -14.28
CA THR A 83 -19.18 -35.47 -15.10
C THR A 83 -18.47 -35.73 -16.44
N GLY A 84 -17.82 -34.72 -17.01
CA GLY A 84 -17.03 -34.83 -18.24
C GLY A 84 -15.63 -35.47 -18.10
N THR A 85 -15.22 -35.90 -16.89
CA THR A 85 -13.88 -36.47 -16.62
C THR A 85 -13.89 -37.93 -16.17
N GLN A 86 -15.09 -38.52 -15.97
CA GLN A 86 -15.24 -39.86 -15.39
C GLN A 86 -14.73 -40.99 -16.29
N THR A 87 -14.66 -40.77 -17.60
CA THR A 87 -14.23 -41.78 -18.59
C THR A 87 -12.82 -41.57 -19.12
N LEU A 88 -12.10 -40.55 -18.63
CA LEU A 88 -10.77 -40.22 -19.13
C LEU A 88 -9.68 -40.89 -18.29
N PRO A 89 -8.64 -41.47 -18.91
CA PRO A 89 -7.49 -41.97 -18.17
C PRO A 89 -6.81 -40.81 -17.42
N TRP A 90 -6.35 -41.08 -16.19
CA TRP A 90 -5.81 -40.08 -15.26
C TRP A 90 -4.75 -39.17 -15.90
N GLY A 91 -3.87 -39.72 -16.74
CA GLY A 91 -2.86 -38.94 -17.45
C GLY A 91 -3.44 -37.87 -18.39
N MET A 92 -4.56 -38.17 -19.05
CA MET A 92 -5.24 -37.25 -19.97
C MET A 92 -6.09 -36.22 -19.21
N ALA A 93 -6.75 -36.63 -18.11
CA ALA A 93 -7.43 -35.69 -17.21
C ALA A 93 -6.45 -34.68 -16.57
N ARG A 94 -5.26 -35.16 -16.18
CA ARG A 94 -4.16 -34.32 -15.67
C ARG A 94 -3.58 -33.42 -16.75
N ALA A 95 -3.39 -33.90 -17.98
CA ALA A 95 -2.92 -33.07 -19.10
C ALA A 95 -3.91 -31.93 -19.44
N ARG A 96 -5.23 -32.19 -19.38
CA ARG A 96 -6.26 -31.17 -19.61
C ARG A 96 -6.35 -30.14 -18.49
N SER A 97 -6.19 -30.54 -17.24
CA SER A 97 -6.19 -29.63 -16.08
C SER A 97 -4.88 -28.83 -15.94
N THR A 98 -3.75 -29.39 -16.36
CA THR A 98 -2.46 -28.67 -16.32
C THR A 98 -2.29 -27.69 -17.48
N GLY A 99 -2.85 -27.95 -18.66
CA GLY A 99 -2.86 -27.00 -19.78
C GLY A 99 -3.68 -25.73 -19.52
N VAL A 100 -4.60 -25.82 -18.55
CA VAL A 100 -5.45 -24.72 -18.07
C VAL A 100 -4.72 -23.74 -17.15
N LEU A 101 -3.67 -24.21 -16.46
CA LEU A 101 -2.91 -23.43 -15.46
C LEU A 101 -1.59 -22.88 -16.01
N ARG A 102 -1.38 -22.93 -17.33
CA ARG A 102 -0.21 -22.31 -17.97
C ARG A 102 -0.50 -20.85 -18.24
N GLU A 103 0.44 -19.98 -17.91
CA GLU A 103 0.40 -18.55 -18.23
C GLU A 103 0.03 -18.37 -19.72
N GLY A 104 -1.14 -17.77 -19.97
CA GLY A 104 -1.68 -17.54 -21.31
C GLY A 104 -2.69 -18.58 -21.81
N GLY A 105 -3.16 -19.48 -20.95
CA GLY A 105 -4.24 -20.42 -21.27
C GLY A 105 -5.60 -19.75 -21.47
N VAL A 106 -6.53 -20.45 -22.14
CA VAL A 106 -7.92 -20.02 -22.35
C VAL A 106 -8.64 -19.73 -21.01
N ILE A 107 -8.21 -20.40 -19.94
CA ILE A 107 -8.77 -20.22 -18.60
C ILE A 107 -8.10 -19.08 -17.84
N ASP A 108 -6.82 -18.75 -18.02
CA ASP A 108 -6.30 -17.47 -17.50
C ASP A 108 -7.08 -16.31 -18.13
N GLY A 109 -7.28 -16.34 -19.46
CA GLY A 109 -8.12 -15.35 -20.12
C GLY A 109 -9.59 -15.37 -19.66
N ALA A 110 -10.18 -16.53 -19.36
CA ALA A 110 -11.58 -16.64 -18.94
C ALA A 110 -11.78 -16.40 -17.44
N VAL A 111 -10.80 -16.72 -16.59
CA VAL A 111 -10.78 -16.45 -15.16
C VAL A 111 -10.42 -15.00 -14.94
N ASP A 112 -9.42 -14.45 -15.62
CA ASP A 112 -9.17 -13.01 -15.62
C ASP A 112 -10.38 -12.26 -16.17
N ARG A 113 -11.07 -12.78 -17.20
CA ARG A 113 -12.33 -12.22 -17.69
C ARG A 113 -13.48 -12.40 -16.71
N ALA A 114 -13.57 -13.51 -15.99
CA ALA A 114 -14.61 -13.75 -14.98
C ALA A 114 -14.36 -12.94 -13.70
N LEU A 115 -13.09 -12.74 -13.34
CA LEU A 115 -12.62 -11.89 -12.26
C LEU A 115 -12.73 -10.42 -12.64
N SER A 116 -12.51 -10.05 -13.90
CA SER A 116 -12.75 -8.70 -14.42
C SER A 116 -14.24 -8.41 -14.56
N ASN A 117 -15.07 -9.43 -14.79
CA ASN A 117 -16.52 -9.34 -14.79
C ASN A 117 -17.11 -9.41 -13.38
N ARG A 118 -16.29 -9.72 -12.36
CA ARG A 118 -16.73 -9.65 -10.97
C ARG A 118 -17.00 -8.17 -10.69
N ILE A 119 -18.23 -7.88 -10.29
CA ILE A 119 -18.70 -6.53 -9.94
C ILE A 119 -17.62 -5.88 -9.08
N GLN A 120 -17.06 -4.79 -9.59
CA GLN A 120 -16.03 -4.02 -8.89
C GLN A 120 -16.50 -3.77 -7.47
N THR A 121 -15.79 -4.31 -6.49
CA THR A 121 -16.21 -4.16 -5.10
C THR A 121 -15.85 -2.77 -4.60
N ASP A 122 -16.55 -2.29 -3.57
CA ASP A 122 -16.20 -1.03 -2.92
C ASP A 122 -14.76 -1.03 -2.41
N LEU A 123 -14.26 -2.19 -2.00
CA LEU A 123 -12.87 -2.39 -1.58
C LEU A 123 -11.90 -2.17 -2.75
N ASP A 124 -12.20 -2.69 -3.94
CA ASP A 124 -11.37 -2.47 -5.13
C ASP A 124 -11.30 -0.97 -5.48
N LEU A 125 -12.41 -0.26 -5.32
CA LEU A 125 -12.45 1.19 -5.52
C LEU A 125 -11.56 1.92 -4.50
N VAL A 126 -11.60 1.52 -3.22
CA VAL A 126 -10.68 2.05 -2.19
C VAL A 126 -9.22 1.75 -2.53
N ILE A 127 -8.90 0.53 -2.96
CA ILE A 127 -7.54 0.15 -3.34
C ILE A 127 -7.06 0.98 -4.53
N ASN A 128 -7.89 1.20 -5.55
CA ASN A 128 -7.54 2.02 -6.71
C ASN A 128 -7.30 3.49 -6.35
N VAL A 129 -8.14 4.05 -5.49
CA VAL A 129 -7.97 5.42 -4.97
C VAL A 129 -6.69 5.54 -4.15
N LEU A 130 -6.39 4.58 -3.27
CA LEU A 130 -5.16 4.65 -2.46
C LEU A 130 -3.91 4.41 -3.31
N THR A 131 -3.95 3.48 -4.27
CA THR A 131 -2.80 3.15 -5.13
C THR A 131 -2.42 4.30 -6.06
N SER A 132 -3.39 5.08 -6.52
CA SER A 132 -3.14 6.29 -7.33
C SER A 132 -2.51 7.43 -6.52
N VAL A 133 -2.77 7.51 -5.21
CA VAL A 133 -2.17 8.51 -4.31
C VAL A 133 -0.76 8.12 -3.86
N VAL A 134 -0.50 6.82 -3.65
CA VAL A 134 0.82 6.34 -3.20
C VAL A 134 1.89 6.74 -4.21
N SER A 135 2.95 7.38 -3.71
CA SER A 135 4.05 7.90 -4.53
C SER A 135 4.65 6.80 -5.40
N LYS A 136 4.78 7.08 -6.70
CA LYS A 136 5.49 6.21 -7.65
C LYS A 136 6.99 6.12 -7.33
N THR A 137 7.51 7.11 -6.63
CA THR A 137 8.90 7.16 -6.21
C THR A 137 9.06 6.63 -4.80
N LYS A 138 10.07 5.79 -4.60
CA LYS A 138 10.48 5.35 -3.27
C LYS A 138 11.13 6.52 -2.53
N PRO A 139 10.76 6.81 -1.26
CA PRO A 139 11.46 7.83 -0.48
C PRO A 139 12.92 7.42 -0.31
N GLU A 140 13.83 8.34 -0.59
CA GLU A 140 15.26 8.11 -0.38
C GLU A 140 15.53 8.01 1.12
N ASP A 141 16.11 6.89 1.55
CA ASP A 141 16.52 6.74 2.94
C ASP A 141 17.77 7.61 3.19
N LEU A 142 17.52 8.80 3.73
CA LEU A 142 18.56 9.77 4.08
C LEU A 142 19.58 9.20 5.07
N ARG A 143 19.24 8.17 5.84
CA ARG A 143 20.14 7.52 6.81
C ARG A 143 20.99 6.42 6.17
N ALA A 144 20.56 5.86 5.04
CA ALA A 144 21.31 4.87 4.28
C ALA A 144 22.33 5.49 3.30
N PHE A 145 22.74 6.75 3.52
CA PHE A 145 23.91 7.34 2.86
C PHE A 145 25.21 6.73 3.41
N ARG A 146 25.47 5.46 3.07
CA ARG A 146 26.81 4.89 3.21
C ARG A 146 27.69 5.46 2.12
N ARG A 147 28.73 6.21 2.55
CA ARG A 147 29.87 6.54 1.69
C ARG A 147 30.55 5.21 1.29
N PRO A 148 31.07 5.06 0.06
CA PRO A 148 31.41 6.11 -0.91
C PRO A 148 30.24 6.65 -1.72
N PHE A 149 30.27 7.95 -2.04
CA PHE A 149 29.31 8.59 -2.95
C PHE A 149 29.46 8.02 -4.35
N ASN A 150 28.60 7.07 -4.73
CA ASN A 150 28.53 6.66 -6.13
C ASN A 150 27.81 7.78 -6.91
N LYS A 151 28.57 8.51 -7.75
CA LYS A 151 28.08 9.62 -8.60
C LYS A 151 26.89 9.20 -9.49
N TYR A 152 26.77 7.90 -9.79
CA TYR A 152 25.72 7.33 -10.62
C TYR A 152 24.53 6.74 -9.83
N ARG A 153 24.47 6.91 -8.49
CA ARG A 153 23.39 6.35 -7.67
C ARG A 153 22.00 6.89 -8.05
N HIS A 154 21.93 8.13 -8.53
CA HIS A 154 20.69 8.76 -8.98
C HIS A 154 20.13 8.15 -10.29
N ALA A 155 20.89 7.29 -10.97
CA ALA A 155 20.46 6.63 -12.21
C ALA A 155 19.68 5.33 -11.96
N MET A 156 19.65 4.81 -10.72
CA MET A 156 18.82 3.66 -10.39
C MET A 156 17.36 4.11 -10.37
N SER A 157 16.50 3.42 -11.13
CA SER A 157 15.08 3.76 -11.24
C SER A 157 14.42 3.64 -9.86
N ASN A 158 14.11 4.78 -9.24
CA ASN A 158 13.34 4.85 -8.00
C ASN A 158 11.83 4.59 -8.22
N LEU A 159 11.45 4.10 -9.40
CA LEU A 159 10.08 3.80 -9.77
C LEU A 159 9.67 2.48 -9.09
N VAL A 160 8.63 2.57 -8.27
CA VAL A 160 7.99 1.42 -7.65
C VAL A 160 6.92 0.92 -8.60
N ASP A 161 6.98 -0.37 -8.92
CA ASP A 161 6.00 -1.04 -9.76
C ASP A 161 4.58 -0.97 -9.15
N ASP A 162 3.58 -0.90 -10.00
CA ASP A 162 2.19 -0.66 -9.61
C ASP A 162 1.65 -1.78 -8.72
N GLU A 163 2.07 -3.02 -8.99
CA GLU A 163 1.70 -4.19 -8.20
C GLU A 163 2.29 -4.13 -6.78
N LEU A 164 3.53 -3.66 -6.63
CA LEU A 164 4.13 -3.46 -5.29
C LEU A 164 3.42 -2.34 -4.52
N ARG A 165 2.95 -1.30 -5.20
CA ARG A 165 2.15 -0.23 -4.58
C ARG A 165 0.81 -0.77 -4.10
N ARG A 166 0.14 -1.58 -4.92
CA ARG A 166 -1.09 -2.26 -4.57
C ARG A 166 -0.91 -3.18 -3.35
N GLN A 167 0.13 -4.02 -3.34
CA GLN A 167 0.44 -4.89 -2.19
C GLN A 167 0.68 -4.09 -0.91
N LYS A 168 1.35 -2.94 -1.01
CA LYS A 168 1.55 -2.04 0.13
C LYS A 168 0.22 -1.50 0.68
N VAL A 169 -0.70 -1.12 -0.20
CA VAL A 169 -2.05 -0.67 0.18
C VAL A 169 -2.81 -1.81 0.87
N VAL A 170 -2.77 -3.03 0.32
CA VAL A 170 -3.45 -4.20 0.91
C VAL A 170 -2.93 -4.48 2.32
N ARG A 171 -1.61 -4.49 2.53
CA ARG A 171 -1.03 -4.66 3.88
C ARG A 171 -1.46 -3.57 4.86
N ALA A 172 -1.59 -2.33 4.39
CA ALA A 172 -2.09 -1.24 5.23
C ALA A 172 -3.57 -1.43 5.60
N LEU A 173 -4.39 -1.95 4.68
CA LEU A 173 -5.80 -2.25 4.92
C LEU A 173 -6.02 -3.48 5.81
N GLU A 174 -5.11 -4.46 5.78
CA GLU A 174 -5.12 -5.58 6.73
C GLU A 174 -4.93 -5.09 8.18
N MET A 175 -4.05 -4.11 8.40
CA MET A 175 -3.84 -3.50 9.72
C MET A 175 -4.97 -2.56 10.13
N TYR A 176 -5.56 -1.84 9.17
CA TYR A 176 -6.60 -0.86 9.39
C TYR A 176 -7.77 -1.14 8.46
N PRO A 177 -8.74 -1.98 8.85
CA PRO A 177 -9.82 -2.40 7.96
C PRO A 177 -10.70 -1.19 7.61
N VAL A 178 -10.63 -0.78 6.35
CA VAL A 178 -11.49 0.23 5.73
C VAL A 178 -12.14 -0.45 4.53
N ALA A 179 -13.45 -0.69 4.61
CA ALA A 179 -14.15 -1.49 3.62
C ALA A 179 -14.64 -0.66 2.43
N SER A 180 -14.91 0.63 2.66
CA SER A 180 -15.52 1.51 1.67
C SER A 180 -14.90 2.91 1.64
N VAL A 181 -15.13 3.63 0.55
CA VAL A 181 -14.75 5.05 0.44
C VAL A 181 -15.48 5.91 1.48
N TYR A 182 -16.68 5.51 1.90
CA TYR A 182 -17.43 6.19 2.97
C TYR A 182 -16.70 6.12 4.31
N ASP A 183 -16.15 4.96 4.64
CA ASP A 183 -15.36 4.76 5.85
C ASP A 183 -14.07 5.56 5.79
N LEU A 184 -13.47 5.66 4.61
CA LEU A 184 -12.28 6.48 4.36
C LEU A 184 -12.56 7.98 4.57
N ALA A 185 -13.73 8.46 4.15
CA ALA A 185 -14.17 9.84 4.37
C ALA A 185 -14.49 10.11 5.85
N ARG A 186 -15.07 9.14 6.57
CA ARG A 186 -15.39 9.24 8.00
C ARG A 186 -14.18 8.97 8.91
N CYS A 187 -13.08 8.45 8.37
CA CYS A 187 -11.90 8.00 9.11
C CYS A 187 -11.32 9.10 10.02
N SER A 188 -11.23 8.85 11.32
CA SER A 188 -10.74 9.85 12.30
C SER A 188 -9.34 10.35 11.93
N PRO A 189 -8.97 11.62 12.20
CA PRO A 189 -7.66 12.14 11.83
C PRO A 189 -6.51 11.31 12.41
N ARG A 190 -6.65 10.82 13.66
CA ARG A 190 -5.67 9.95 14.30
C ARG A 190 -5.50 8.62 13.56
N ARG A 191 -6.60 7.98 13.18
CA ARG A 191 -6.59 6.73 12.42
C ARG A 191 -5.99 6.94 11.03
N TRP A 192 -6.35 8.06 10.39
CA TRP A 192 -5.77 8.45 9.11
C TRP A 192 -4.27 8.69 9.19
N SER A 193 -3.77 9.35 10.24
CA SER A 193 -2.32 9.56 10.42
C SER A 193 -1.55 8.23 10.47
N SER A 194 -2.12 7.20 11.10
CA SER A 194 -1.52 5.85 11.11
C SER A 194 -1.53 5.22 9.71
N ILE A 195 -2.67 5.25 9.01
CA ILE A 195 -2.79 4.73 7.63
C ILE A 195 -1.82 5.47 6.69
N SER A 196 -1.79 6.80 6.76
CA SER A 196 -0.92 7.66 5.97
C SER A 196 0.54 7.31 6.18
N ARG A 197 0.97 7.07 7.42
CA ARG A 197 2.35 6.66 7.73
C ARG A 197 2.72 5.36 7.02
N GLU A 198 1.84 4.36 7.06
CA GLU A 198 2.06 3.09 6.37
C GLU A 198 2.10 3.27 4.84
N LEU A 199 1.24 4.13 4.29
CA LEU A 199 1.20 4.43 2.85
C LEU A 199 2.38 5.29 2.37
N GLY A 200 3.17 5.88 3.27
CA GLY A 200 4.33 6.72 2.93
C GLY A 200 4.06 8.22 2.97
N GLY A 201 3.13 8.67 3.81
CA GLY A 201 2.78 10.07 4.01
C GLY A 201 1.71 10.60 3.06
N ALA A 202 0.82 9.74 2.56
CA ALA A 202 -0.29 10.14 1.70
C ALA A 202 -1.21 11.16 2.41
N SER A 203 -1.51 12.28 1.75
CA SER A 203 -2.43 13.30 2.27
C SER A 203 -3.88 12.82 2.17
N HIS A 204 -4.70 13.07 3.20
CA HIS A 204 -6.14 12.76 3.15
C HIS A 204 -6.84 13.53 2.02
N GLY A 205 -6.39 14.76 1.76
CA GLY A 205 -6.95 15.62 0.73
C GLY A 205 -6.76 15.06 -0.68
N ASP A 206 -5.56 14.58 -1.00
CA ASP A 206 -5.27 13.97 -2.31
C ASP A 206 -6.13 12.73 -2.55
N VAL A 207 -6.32 11.92 -1.51
CA VAL A 207 -7.16 10.73 -1.52
C VAL A 207 -8.61 11.10 -1.77
N MET A 208 -9.14 12.12 -1.07
CA MET A 208 -10.52 12.57 -1.27
C MET A 208 -10.73 13.20 -2.65
N ARG A 209 -9.73 13.92 -3.19
CA ARG A 209 -9.78 14.47 -4.55
C ARG A 209 -9.93 13.35 -5.58
N ILE A 210 -9.06 12.34 -5.51
CA ILE A 210 -9.12 11.20 -6.44
C ILE A 210 -10.39 10.37 -6.21
N ALA A 211 -10.84 10.21 -4.97
CA ALA A 211 -12.11 9.56 -4.67
C ALA A 211 -13.29 10.28 -5.34
N VAL A 212 -13.34 11.62 -5.29
CA VAL A 212 -14.39 12.41 -5.95
C VAL A 212 -14.38 12.20 -7.46
N GLU A 213 -13.20 12.14 -8.09
CA GLU A 213 -13.06 11.85 -9.52
C GLU A 213 -13.61 10.46 -9.87
N GLN A 214 -13.28 9.43 -9.08
CA GLN A 214 -13.77 8.07 -9.28
C GLN A 214 -15.28 7.94 -9.04
N MET A 215 -15.84 8.68 -8.08
CA MET A 215 -17.28 8.67 -7.75
C MET A 215 -18.17 9.29 -8.84
N GLN A 216 -17.61 9.98 -9.85
CA GLN A 216 -18.38 10.52 -10.98
C GLN A 216 -18.98 9.41 -11.85
N ASN A 217 -18.37 8.22 -11.86
CA ASN A 217 -18.80 7.07 -12.65
C ASN A 217 -19.70 6.11 -11.86
N VAL A 218 -19.87 6.33 -10.56
CA VAL A 218 -20.66 5.46 -9.67
C VAL A 218 -22.12 5.90 -9.66
N SER A 219 -23.01 5.00 -9.20
CA SER A 219 -24.44 5.22 -9.12
C SER A 219 -24.80 6.54 -8.39
N PRO A 220 -25.89 7.23 -8.77
CA PRO A 220 -26.31 8.45 -8.11
C PRO A 220 -26.57 8.27 -6.60
N LEU A 221 -27.03 7.07 -6.19
CA LEU A 221 -27.29 6.74 -4.78
C LEU A 221 -26.01 6.71 -3.97
N ASP A 222 -24.98 6.02 -4.48
CA ASP A 222 -23.66 5.93 -3.85
C ASP A 222 -22.98 7.30 -3.77
N ARG A 223 -23.15 8.12 -4.81
CA ARG A 223 -22.66 9.49 -4.82
C ARG A 223 -23.32 10.34 -3.73
N ALA A 224 -24.64 10.23 -3.55
CA ALA A 224 -25.34 10.90 -2.47
C ALA A 224 -24.83 10.41 -1.10
N ALA A 225 -24.70 9.10 -0.91
CA ALA A 225 -24.14 8.53 0.32
C ALA A 225 -22.73 9.05 0.61
N PHE A 226 -21.88 9.18 -0.42
CA PHE A 226 -20.53 9.72 -0.29
C PHE A 226 -20.55 11.16 0.20
N TRP A 227 -21.37 12.01 -0.43
CA TRP A 227 -21.48 13.41 -0.02
C TRP A 227 -22.06 13.55 1.39
N THR A 228 -22.99 12.69 1.83
CA THR A 228 -23.45 12.70 3.22
C THR A 228 -22.32 12.35 4.18
N ALA A 229 -21.48 11.35 3.85
CA ALA A 229 -20.34 10.94 4.66
C ALA A 229 -19.28 12.05 4.78
N VAL A 230 -18.90 12.66 3.65
CA VAL A 230 -17.94 13.78 3.60
C VAL A 230 -18.49 15.02 4.34
N SER A 231 -19.79 15.28 4.24
CA SER A 231 -20.42 16.47 4.81
C SER A 231 -20.38 16.54 6.34
N THR A 232 -20.15 15.42 7.03
CA THR A 232 -19.95 15.44 8.49
C THR A 232 -18.71 16.24 8.91
N ARG A 233 -17.78 16.51 7.98
CA ARG A 233 -16.57 17.30 8.21
C ARG A 233 -16.54 18.62 7.46
N ALA A 234 -17.23 18.72 6.34
CA ALA A 234 -17.38 19.98 5.61
C ALA A 234 -18.42 20.84 6.32
N LYS A 235 -18.06 22.06 6.73
CA LYS A 235 -19.08 23.01 7.21
C LYS A 235 -20.08 23.25 6.09
N THR A 236 -21.32 23.58 6.42
CA THR A 236 -22.36 23.89 5.42
C THR A 236 -21.92 25.00 4.46
N SER A 237 -21.04 25.90 4.92
CA SER A 237 -20.40 26.96 4.12
C SER A 237 -19.42 26.48 3.05
N ASP A 238 -18.94 25.24 3.16
CA ASP A 238 -17.88 24.70 2.30
C ASP A 238 -18.46 23.82 1.17
N ARG A 239 -19.78 23.58 1.19
CA ARG A 239 -20.49 22.89 0.10
C ARG A 239 -20.37 23.71 -1.20
N GLY A 240 -19.73 23.13 -2.20
CA GLY A 240 -19.56 23.75 -3.53
C GLY A 240 -18.32 24.63 -3.68
N ARG A 241 -17.51 24.80 -2.62
CA ARG A 241 -16.16 25.35 -2.76
C ARG A 241 -15.20 24.22 -3.10
N VAL A 242 -14.28 24.45 -4.03
CA VAL A 242 -13.11 23.60 -4.22
C VAL A 242 -12.40 23.57 -2.87
N CYS A 243 -12.52 22.45 -2.16
CA CYS A 243 -11.86 22.28 -0.87
C CYS A 243 -10.37 22.23 -1.16
N GLY A 244 -9.71 23.40 -1.11
CA GLY A 244 -8.26 23.47 -1.05
C GLY A 244 -7.84 22.84 0.26
N PHE A 245 -7.61 21.52 0.25
CA PHE A 245 -7.00 20.85 1.39
C PHE A 245 -5.65 21.54 1.62
N ALA A 246 -5.32 21.90 2.86
CA ALA A 246 -4.15 22.74 3.15
C ALA A 246 -2.79 22.17 2.67
N ALA A 247 -2.75 20.91 2.21
CA ALA A 247 -1.61 20.30 1.53
C ALA A 247 -1.41 20.75 0.07
N ASP A 248 -2.41 21.39 -0.56
CA ASP A 248 -2.41 21.81 -1.97
C ASP A 248 -1.70 23.15 -2.23
N GLN A 249 -0.91 23.69 -1.28
CA GLN A 249 0.07 24.68 -1.72
C GLN A 249 1.06 23.93 -2.61
N PRO A 250 1.10 24.18 -3.94
CA PRO A 250 2.11 23.57 -4.77
C PRO A 250 3.42 23.90 -4.08
N LYS A 251 4.23 22.88 -3.77
CA LYS A 251 5.60 23.12 -3.31
C LYS A 251 6.22 23.96 -4.40
N VAL A 252 6.23 25.28 -4.21
CA VAL A 252 6.87 26.24 -5.08
C VAL A 252 8.28 25.71 -5.13
N GLN A 253 8.64 25.07 -6.24
CA GLN A 253 10.00 24.66 -6.50
C GLN A 253 10.77 25.95 -6.47
N GLN A 254 11.36 26.27 -5.31
CA GLN A 254 12.35 27.30 -5.18
C GLN A 254 13.48 26.82 -6.09
N ARG A 255 13.43 27.27 -7.35
CA ARG A 255 14.54 27.20 -8.27
C ARG A 255 15.65 27.98 -7.57
N LEU A 256 16.55 27.24 -6.94
CA LEU A 256 17.82 27.77 -6.46
C LEU A 256 18.57 28.22 -7.71
N SER A 257 18.46 29.51 -8.01
CA SER A 257 19.33 30.26 -8.92
C SER A 257 20.60 30.65 -8.19
#